data_AF-A0A9P9NGU1-F1
#
_entry.id   AF-A0A9P9NGU1-F1
#
_cell.length_a   1.000
_cell.length_b   1.000
_cell.length_c   1.000
_cell.angle_alpha   90.00
_cell.angle_beta   90.00
_cell.angle_gamma   90.00
#
_symmetry.space_group_name_H-M   'P 1'
#
loop_
_entity.id
_entity.type
_entity.pdbx_description
1 polymer ?
#
loop_
_entity_poly.entity_id
_entity_poly.type
_entity_poly.pdbx_seq_one_letter_code
_entity_poly.pdbx_strand_id
1 'polypeptide(L)' 'SNPASIITLKVGKDESVKEFIVHKDYACHFSPVLKAAFNSSFLEGQTQVYQLKDTHEGVVTMLVHWLYHQKFS' A
#
# COMPACT_ATOMS: atom_id res chain seq x y z
N SER A 1 -6.40 -4.89 -15.24
CA SER A 1 -6.75 -4.41 -13.89
C SER A 1 -8.02 -5.08 -13.44
N ASN A 2 -7.97 -5.84 -12.33
CA ASN A 2 -9.15 -6.39 -11.71
C ASN A 2 -9.54 -5.44 -10.56
N PRO A 3 -10.65 -4.69 -10.68
CA PRO A 3 -11.01 -3.67 -9.70
C PRO A 3 -11.30 -4.22 -8.30
N ALA A 4 -11.53 -5.54 -8.17
CA ALA A 4 -11.71 -6.20 -6.88
C ALA A 4 -10.39 -6.57 -6.18
N SER A 5 -9.23 -6.36 -6.82
CA SER A 5 -7.93 -6.69 -6.23
C SER A 5 -7.52 -5.65 -5.17
N ILE A 6 -7.24 -6.13 -3.96
CA ILE A 6 -6.75 -5.34 -2.83
C ILE A 6 -5.30 -5.70 -2.50
N ILE A 7 -4.57 -4.72 -1.96
CA ILE A 7 -3.24 -4.89 -1.36
C ILE A 7 -3.26 -4.41 0.08
N THR A 8 -2.34 -4.92 0.89
CA THR A 8 -2.20 -4.55 2.30
C THR A 8 -0.86 -3.86 2.53
N LEU A 9 -0.89 -2.64 3.06
CA LEU A 9 0.30 -1.96 3.56
C LEU A 9 0.38 -2.20 5.08
N LYS A 10 1.46 -2.85 5.53
CA LYS A 10 1.74 -3.09 6.95
C LYS A 10 2.75 -2.06 7.45
N VAL A 11 2.39 -1.28 8.46
CA VAL A 11 3.15 -0.10 8.89
C VAL A 11 3.60 -0.25 10.33
N GLY A 12 4.87 0.02 10.61
CA GLY A 12 5.46 -0.13 11.94
C GLY A 12 6.18 -1.46 12.14
N LYS A 13 6.56 -1.74 13.39
CA LYS A 13 7.33 -2.93 13.82
C LYS A 13 6.62 -3.63 14.97
N ASP A 14 6.85 -4.94 15.06
CA ASP A 14 6.42 -5.81 16.17
C ASP A 14 4.93 -5.68 16.51
N GLU A 15 4.59 -5.45 17.77
CA GLU A 15 3.21 -5.39 18.27
C GLU A 15 2.45 -4.12 17.85
N SER A 16 3.14 -3.14 17.24
CA SER A 16 2.57 -1.86 16.80
C SER A 16 2.16 -1.84 15.32
N VAL A 17 2.21 -2.98 14.62
CA VAL A 17 1.91 -3.04 13.18
C VAL A 17 0.45 -2.67 12.90
N LYS A 18 0.25 -1.68 12.04
CA LYS A 18 -1.06 -1.29 11.49
C LYS A 18 -1.21 -1.76 10.06
N GLU A 19 -2.42 -2.16 9.69
CA GLU A 19 -2.74 -2.61 8.33
C GLU A 19 -3.64 -1.60 7.63
N PHE A 20 -3.29 -1.26 6.38
CA PHE A 20 -4.08 -0.42 5.50
C PHE A 20 -4.45 -1.21 4.25
N ILE A 21 -5.74 -1.34 3.99
CA ILE A 21 -6.26 -2.05 2.81
C ILE A 21 -6.51 -1.02 1.70
N VAL A 22 -5.89 -1.24 0.54
CA VAL A 22 -5.96 -0.32 -0.60
C VAL A 22 -6.30 -1.09 -1.87
N HIS A 23 -7.13 -0.50 -2.74
CA HIS A 23 -7.37 -1.07 -4.07
C HIS A 23 -6.07 -1.05 -4.88
N LYS A 24 -5.68 -2.23 -5.38
CA LYS A 24 -4.43 -2.44 -6.14
C LYS A 24 -4.33 -1.49 -7.32
N ASP A 25 -5.43 -1.26 -8.02
CA ASP A 25 -5.46 -0.38 -9.20
C ASP A 25 -5.09 1.06 -8.85
N TYR A 26 -5.61 1.61 -7.74
CA TYR A 26 -5.24 2.95 -7.27
C TYR A 26 -3.76 3.00 -6.83
N ALA A 27 -3.34 2.03 -6.01
CA ALA A 27 -1.96 1.94 -5.54
C ALA A 27 -0.96 1.85 -6.70
N CYS A 28 -1.22 0.99 -7.69
CA CYS A 28 -0.33 0.80 -8.85
C CYS A 28 -0.45 1.91 -9.89
N HIS A 29 -1.59 2.59 -9.99
CA HIS A 29 -1.76 3.71 -10.92
C HIS A 29 -0.93 4.91 -10.47
N PHE A 30 -0.96 5.23 -9.17
CA PHE A 30 -0.31 6.43 -8.63
C PHE A 30 1.09 6.21 -8.06
N SER A 31 1.50 4.96 -7.78
CA SER A 31 2.85 4.66 -7.29
C SER A 31 3.57 3.65 -8.19
N PRO A 32 4.61 4.10 -8.93
CA PRO A 32 5.47 3.19 -9.70
C PRO A 32 6.14 2.12 -8.83
N VAL A 33 6.45 2.44 -7.58
CA VAL A 33 7.06 1.49 -6.62
C VAL A 33 6.08 0.38 -6.27
N LEU A 34 4.84 0.73 -5.90
CA LEU A 34 3.81 -0.26 -5.59
C LEU A 34 3.42 -1.06 -6.84
N LYS A 35 3.40 -0.41 -8.02
CA LYS A 35 3.20 -1.09 -9.30
C LYS A 35 4.28 -2.13 -9.57
N ALA A 36 5.54 -1.80 -9.36
CA ALA A 36 6.64 -2.74 -9.55
C ALA A 36 6.57 -3.88 -8.54
N ALA A 37 6.36 -3.57 -7.25
CA ALA A 37 6.31 -4.57 -6.19
C ALA A 37 5.17 -5.57 -6.38
N PHE A 38 3.93 -5.10 -6.54
CA PHE A 38 2.75 -5.96 -6.60
C PHE A 38 2.52 -6.68 -7.94
N ASN A 39 3.28 -6.32 -8.99
CA ASN A 39 3.25 -6.99 -10.29
C ASN A 39 4.57 -7.68 -10.63
N SER A 40 5.39 -7.98 -9.61
CA SER A 40 6.62 -8.76 -9.74
C SER A 40 6.42 -10.21 -9.29
N SER A 41 7.47 -11.03 -9.45
CA SER A 41 7.57 -12.36 -8.86
C SER A 41 8.13 -12.35 -7.43
N PHE A 42 8.38 -11.17 -6.83
CA PHE A 42 8.86 -11.06 -5.45
C PHE A 42 7.75 -11.32 -4.43
N LEU A 43 8.11 -11.28 -3.14
CA LEU A 43 7.21 -11.61 -2.05
C LEU A 43 5.93 -10.76 -2.07
N GLU A 44 6.05 -9.47 -2.35
CA GLU A 44 4.94 -8.52 -2.43
C GLU A 44 3.99 -8.86 -3.58
N GLY A 45 4.53 -9.31 -4.72
CA GLY A 45 3.75 -9.76 -5.87
C GLY A 45 2.98 -11.06 -5.61
N GLN A 46 3.49 -11.92 -4.73
CA GLN A 46 2.83 -13.18 -4.37
C GLN A 46 1.82 -13.00 -3.22
N THR A 47 2.19 -12.23 -2.21
CA THR A 47 1.40 -12.05 -0.98
C THR A 47 0.41 -10.89 -1.06
N GLN A 48 0.63 -9.95 -1.98
CA GLN A 48 -0.10 -8.67 -2.05
C GLN A 48 0.02 -7.85 -0.74
N VAL A 49 1.11 -8.06 0.01
CA VAL A 49 1.45 -7.35 1.24
C VAL A 49 2.75 -6.59 1.05
N TYR A 50 2.80 -5.33 1.51
CA TYR A 50 4.02 -4.52 1.53
C TYR A 50 4.30 -4.04 2.95
N GLN A 51 5.49 -4.34 3.49
CA GLN A 51 5.88 -3.94 4.84
C GLN A 51 6.68 -2.63 4.83
N LEU A 52 6.16 -1.62 5.53
CA LEU A 52 6.75 -0.31 5.78
C LEU A 52 7.20 -0.21 7.24
N LYS A 53 8.34 -0.86 7.55
CA LYS A 53 8.85 -1.00 8.93
C LYS A 53 9.26 0.33 9.57
N ASP A 54 9.82 1.23 8.78
CA ASP A 54 10.42 2.49 9.25
C ASP A 54 9.53 3.70 8.91
N THR A 55 8.22 3.51 8.94
CA THR A 55 7.24 4.54 8.59
C THR A 55 6.21 4.70 9.70
N HIS A 56 5.80 5.95 9.94
CA HIS A 56 4.77 6.28 10.90
C HIS A 56 3.36 6.10 10.30
N GLU A 57 2.40 5.61 11.08
CA GLU A 57 1.03 5.38 10.62
C GLU A 57 0.41 6.61 9.96
N GLY A 58 0.61 7.80 10.53
CA GLY A 58 0.04 9.05 9.99
C GLY A 58 0.52 9.38 8.57
N VAL A 59 1.75 9.01 8.21
CA VAL A 59 2.27 9.20 6.84
C VAL A 59 1.55 8.29 5.86
N VAL A 60 1.30 7.04 6.26
CA VAL A 60 0.59 6.08 5.41
C VAL A 60 -0.90 6.40 5.34
N THR A 61 -1.51 6.86 6.42
CA THR A 61 -2.88 7.41 6.39
C THR A 61 -3.01 8.54 5.37
N MET A 62 -2.06 9.49 5.39
CA MET A 62 -2.05 10.60 4.43
C MET A 62 -1.83 10.12 2.99
N LEU A 63 -0.94 9.14 2.78
CA LEU A 63 -0.74 8.51 1.47
C LEU A 63 -2.03 7.85 0.97
N VAL A 64 -2.68 7.03 1.80
CA VAL A 64 -3.92 6.33 1.42
C VAL A 64 -5.03 7.32 1.10
N HIS A 65 -5.19 8.37 1.91
CA HIS A 65 -6.14 9.44 1.61
C HIS A 65 -5.83 10.10 0.26
N TRP A 66 -4.57 10.42 -0.01
CA TRP A 66 -4.17 11.00 -1.28
C TRP A 66 -4.41 10.05 -2.46
N LEU A 67 -4.14 8.75 -2.32
CA LEU A 67 -4.41 7.76 -3.37
C LEU A 67 -5.88 7.78 -3.82
N TYR A 68 -6.84 7.94 -2.89
CA TYR A 68 -8.27 7.96 -3.23
C TYR A 68 -8.80 9.35 -3.62
N HIS A 69 -8.30 10.42 -3.01
CA HIS A 69 -8.90 11.77 -3.16
C HIS A 69 -8.06 12.75 -3.98
N GLN A 70 -6.79 12.43 -4.25
CA GLN A 70 -5.83 13.29 -4.92
C GLN A 70 -5.67 14.67 -4.22
N LYS A 71 -5.92 14.71 -2.92
CA LYS A 71 -5.86 15.89 -2.05
C LYS A 71 -5.32 15.51 -0.67
N PHE A 72 -4.55 16.41 -0.07
CA PHE A 72 -4.20 16.36 1.35
C PHE A 72 -5.27 17.13 2.13
N SER A 73 -5.80 16.54 3.20
CA SER A 73 -6.73 17.22 4.11
C SER A 73 -6.00 18.01 5.17
#